data_AF-G2GZ63-F1
#
_entry.id   AF-G2GZ63-F1
#
_cell.length_a   1.000
_cell.length_b   1.000
_cell.length_c   1.000
_cell.angle_alpha   90.00
_cell.angle_beta   90.00
_cell.angle_gamma   90.00
#
_symmetry.space_group_name_H-M   'P 1'
#
loop_
_entity.id
_entity.type
_entity.pdbx_description
1 polymer ?
#
loop_
_entity_poly.entity_id
_entity_poly.type
_entity_poly.pdbx_seq_one_letter_code
_entity_poly.pdbx_strand_id
1 'polypeptide(L)'
;KMGENKNPIPPIFKTFEQMQAGSPEYIAEKFGGLLKALDGKVVTAMDELQKSNGGTAEAANYQKAHGAFQVVYSAMTNTLGAAKKMATESISQVGR
;
A
#
# COMPACT_ATOMS: atom_id res chain seq x y z
N LYS A 1 -1.90 19.41 -40.48
CA LYS A 1 -2.43 19.50 -39.10
C LYS A 1 -3.14 18.19 -38.81
N MET A 2 -2.52 17.29 -38.06
CA MET A 2 -3.11 16.00 -37.69
C MET A 2 -4.14 16.25 -36.57
N GLY A 3 -5.36 15.77 -36.76
CA GLY A 3 -6.44 15.91 -35.80
C GLY A 3 -6.20 15.01 -34.60
N GLU A 4 -6.22 15.59 -33.40
CA GLU A 4 -6.26 14.85 -32.15
C GLU A 4 -7.50 13.95 -32.16
N ASN A 5 -7.28 12.64 -32.09
CA ASN A 5 -8.34 11.65 -31.96
C ASN A 5 -8.96 11.78 -30.55
N LYS A 6 -9.96 12.65 -30.41
CA LYS A 6 -10.73 12.89 -29.18
C LYS A 6 -11.79 11.81 -28.97
N ASN A 7 -11.49 10.54 -29.21
CA ASN A 7 -12.45 9.50 -28.88
C ASN A 7 -12.42 9.31 -27.35
N PRO A 8 -13.44 9.75 -26.59
CA PRO A 8 -13.45 9.58 -25.17
C PRO A 8 -13.41 8.08 -24.88
N ILE A 9 -12.42 7.67 -24.07
CA ILE A 9 -12.34 6.30 -23.56
C ILE A 9 -13.72 5.96 -22.99
N PRO A 10 -14.38 4.89 -23.48
CA PRO A 10 -15.71 4.55 -23.02
C PRO A 10 -15.72 4.39 -21.49
N PRO A 11 -16.77 4.83 -20.79
CA PRO A 11 -16.80 4.85 -19.32
C PRO A 11 -16.45 3.49 -18.68
N ILE A 12 -16.74 2.39 -19.38
CA ILE A 12 -16.43 1.01 -18.98
C ILE A 12 -14.92 0.76 -18.83
N PHE A 13 -14.09 1.33 -19.72
CA PHE A 13 -12.63 1.18 -19.65
C PHE A 13 -12.03 2.02 -18.52
N LYS A 14 -12.60 3.20 -18.23
CA LYS A 14 -12.24 4.00 -17.04
C LYS A 14 -12.57 3.29 -15.73
N THR A 15 -13.71 2.61 -15.65
CA THR A 15 -14.06 1.79 -14.49
C THR A 15 -13.15 0.57 -14.34
N PHE A 16 -12.63 0.02 -15.45
CA PHE A 16 -11.69 -1.10 -15.41
C PHE A 16 -10.31 -0.68 -14.87
N GLU A 17 -9.79 0.47 -15.30
CA GLU A 17 -8.55 1.06 -14.75
C GLU A 17 -8.70 1.43 -13.27
N GLN A 18 -9.87 1.95 -12.86
CA GLN A 18 -10.17 2.23 -11.46
C GLN A 18 -10.36 0.95 -10.62
N MET A 19 -10.94 -0.11 -11.20
CA MET A 19 -11.01 -1.44 -10.57
C MET A 19 -9.63 -2.07 -10.39
N GLN A 20 -8.72 -1.89 -11.35
CA GLN A 20 -7.33 -2.35 -11.21
C GLN A 20 -6.55 -1.53 -10.18
N ALA A 21 -6.73 -0.21 -10.13
CA ALA A 21 -6.06 0.64 -9.16
C ALA A 21 -6.48 0.35 -7.69
N GLY A 22 -7.64 -0.29 -7.50
CA GLY A 22 -8.12 -0.80 -6.22
C GLY A 22 -7.97 -2.31 -6.04
N SER A 23 -7.33 -3.04 -6.96
CA SER A 23 -7.19 -4.49 -6.80
C SER A 23 -6.26 -4.82 -5.63
N PRO A 24 -6.54 -5.88 -4.86
CA PRO A 24 -5.65 -6.32 -3.79
C PRO A 24 -4.20 -6.53 -4.24
N GLU A 25 -4.02 -7.01 -5.48
CA GLU A 25 -2.71 -7.24 -6.09
C GLU A 25 -1.96 -5.94 -6.35
N TYR A 26 -2.62 -4.91 -6.89
CA TYR A 26 -1.99 -3.60 -7.12
C TYR A 26 -1.63 -2.89 -5.81
N ILE A 27 -2.51 -2.99 -4.81
CA ILE A 27 -2.25 -2.45 -3.46
C ILE A 27 -1.07 -3.20 -2.83
N ALA A 28 -1.06 -4.54 -2.90
CA ALA A 28 0.03 -5.35 -2.37
C ALA A 28 1.37 -5.07 -3.09
N GLU A 29 1.36 -4.82 -4.40
CA GLU A 29 2.57 -4.47 -5.14
C GLU A 29 3.12 -3.10 -4.74
N LYS A 30 2.26 -2.07 -4.68
CA LYS A 30 2.66 -0.70 -4.33
C LYS A 30 3.16 -0.56 -2.89
N PHE A 31 2.46 -1.19 -1.95
CA PHE A 31 2.85 -1.15 -0.54
C PHE A 31 3.93 -2.19 -0.21
N GLY A 32 3.95 -3.33 -0.89
CA GLY A 32 4.88 -4.43 -0.62
C GLY A 32 6.34 -4.06 -0.83
N GLY A 33 6.66 -3.30 -1.90
CA GLY A 33 8.02 -2.80 -2.12
C GLY A 33 8.48 -1.87 -1.00
N LEU A 34 7.62 -0.96 -0.55
CA LEU A 34 7.90 -0.03 0.53
C LEU A 34 8.02 -0.74 1.88
N LEU A 35 7.12 -1.68 2.17
CA LEU A 35 7.16 -2.50 3.39
C LEU A 35 8.41 -3.35 3.47
N LYS A 36 8.85 -3.97 2.36
CA LYS A 36 10.10 -4.74 2.32
C LYS A 36 11.33 -3.87 2.60
N ALA A 37 11.36 -2.65 2.05
CA ALA A 37 12.44 -1.71 2.32
C ALA A 37 12.45 -1.24 3.78
N LEU A 38 11.27 -1.01 4.36
CA LEU A 38 11.13 -0.63 5.77
C LEU A 38 11.45 -1.78 6.72
N ASP A 39 11.04 -3.00 6.40
CA ASP A 39 11.37 -4.23 7.13
C ASP A 39 12.89 -4.41 7.22
N GLY A 40 13.60 -4.26 6.10
CA GLY A 40 15.07 -4.26 6.11
C GLY A 40 15.68 -3.21 7.05
N LYS A 41 15.10 -2.00 7.14
CA LYS A 41 15.57 -0.96 8.08
C LYS A 41 15.25 -1.31 9.53
N VAL A 42 14.10 -1.91 9.80
CA VAL A 42 13.72 -2.38 11.15
C VAL A 42 14.69 -3.46 11.61
N VAL A 43 14.97 -4.45 10.76
CA VAL A 43 15.92 -5.53 11.06
C VAL A 43 17.32 -4.97 11.34
N THR A 44 17.83 -4.08 10.49
CA THR A 44 19.14 -3.44 10.72
C THR A 44 19.16 -2.65 12.03
N ALA A 45 18.15 -1.84 12.31
CA ALA A 45 18.10 -1.06 13.54
C ALA A 45 17.96 -1.95 14.80
N MET A 46 17.29 -3.10 14.68
CA MET A 46 17.18 -4.08 15.76
C MET A 46 18.51 -4.78 16.02
N ASP A 47 19.27 -5.11 14.98
CA ASP A 47 20.62 -5.68 15.10
C ASP A 47 21.59 -4.67 15.73
N GLU A 48 21.54 -3.40 15.33
CA GLU A 48 22.30 -2.31 15.97
C GLU A 48 21.95 -2.17 17.46
N LEU A 49 20.66 -2.22 17.80
CA LEU A 49 20.18 -2.16 19.18
C LEU A 49 20.67 -3.33 20.03
N GLN A 50 20.68 -4.54 19.46
CA GLN A 50 21.19 -5.73 20.14
C GLN A 50 22.71 -5.61 20.36
N LYS A 51 23.45 -5.14 19.36
CA LYS A 51 24.91 -4.93 19.45
C LYS A 51 25.27 -3.84 20.47
N SER A 52 24.43 -2.82 20.64
CA SER A 52 24.63 -1.77 21.64
C SER A 52 24.13 -2.14 23.04
N ASN A 53 23.62 -3.36 23.25
CA ASN A 53 22.96 -3.79 24.50
C ASN A 53 21.82 -2.84 24.93
N GLY A 54 21.01 -2.36 23.98
CA GLY A 54 19.88 -1.51 24.32
C GLY A 54 20.21 -0.02 24.43
N GLY A 55 21.26 0.45 23.73
CA GLY A 55 21.66 1.85 23.75
C GLY A 55 20.52 2.79 23.34
N THR A 56 20.40 3.93 24.02
CA THR A 56 19.26 4.85 23.87
C THR A 56 19.12 5.38 22.44
N ALA A 57 20.23 5.64 21.76
CA ALA A 57 20.23 6.15 20.39
C ALA A 57 19.74 5.09 19.39
N GLU A 58 20.22 3.86 19.54
CA GLU A 58 19.81 2.72 18.71
C GLU A 58 18.36 2.34 19.00
N ALA A 59 17.90 2.48 20.25
CA ALA A 59 16.51 2.23 20.63
C ALA A 59 15.57 3.22 19.95
N ALA A 60 15.96 4.50 19.92
CA ALA A 60 15.22 5.53 19.20
C ALA A 60 15.23 5.28 17.67
N ASN A 61 16.36 4.83 17.12
CA ASN A 61 16.47 4.47 15.69
C ASN A 61 15.53 3.31 15.34
N TYR A 62 15.53 2.25 16.15
CA TYR A 62 14.63 1.11 16.01
C TYR A 62 13.17 1.54 16.11
N GLN A 63 12.79 2.33 17.13
CA GLN A 63 11.43 2.82 17.28
C GLN A 63 10.97 3.66 16.08
N LYS A 64 11.85 4.50 15.53
CA LYS A 64 11.56 5.30 14.34
C LYS A 64 11.33 4.43 13.10
N ALA A 65 12.20 3.44 12.88
CA ALA A 65 12.07 2.51 11.76
C ALA A 65 10.80 1.66 11.88
N HIS A 66 10.54 1.12 13.07
CA HIS A 66 9.38 0.30 13.38
C HIS A 66 8.07 1.10 13.26
N GLY A 67 8.04 2.34 13.76
CA GLY A 67 6.89 3.24 13.62
C GLY A 67 6.57 3.55 12.16
N ALA A 68 7.60 3.81 11.34
CA ALA A 68 7.42 4.03 9.89
C ALA A 68 6.84 2.79 9.20
N PHE A 69 7.34 1.59 9.53
CA PHE A 69 6.76 0.33 9.04
C PHE A 69 5.29 0.18 9.43
N GLN A 70 4.95 0.39 10.70
CA GLN A 70 3.57 0.25 11.19
C GLN A 70 2.58 1.20 10.52
N VAL A 71 2.98 2.45 10.27
CA VAL A 71 2.14 3.43 9.58
C VAL A 71 1.83 2.95 8.15
N VAL A 72 2.85 2.52 7.41
CA VAL A 72 2.68 2.03 6.03
C VAL A 72 1.86 0.73 6.00
N TYR A 73 2.11 -0.18 6.95
CA TYR A 73 1.38 -1.43 7.07
C TYR A 73 -0.11 -1.17 7.35
N SER A 74 -0.41 -0.26 8.28
CA SER A 74 -1.78 0.14 8.61
C SER A 74 -2.48 0.84 7.44
N ALA A 75 -1.76 1.66 6.67
CA ALA A 75 -2.30 2.25 5.46
C ALA A 75 -2.67 1.17 4.43
N MET A 76 -1.79 0.20 4.20
CA MET A 76 -2.04 -0.93 3.30
C MET A 76 -3.28 -1.73 3.72
N THR A 77 -3.38 -2.12 4.99
CA THR A 77 -4.51 -2.92 5.48
C THR A 77 -5.83 -2.16 5.39
N ASN A 78 -5.83 -0.87 5.69
CA ASN A 78 -7.00 -0.01 5.52
C ASN A 78 -7.43 0.11 4.05
N THR A 79 -6.47 0.30 3.13
CA THR A 79 -6.75 0.38 1.69
C THR A 79 -7.28 -0.95 1.15
N LEU A 80 -6.71 -2.09 1.57
CA LEU A 80 -7.22 -3.42 1.22
C LEU A 80 -8.65 -3.65 1.76
N GLY A 81 -8.91 -3.23 2.99
CA GLY A 81 -10.24 -3.30 3.60
C GLY A 81 -11.27 -2.47 2.83
N ALA A 82 -10.91 -1.24 2.46
CA ALA A 82 -11.76 -0.36 1.66
C ALA A 82 -12.04 -0.94 0.27
N ALA A 83 -11.01 -1.45 -0.41
CA ALA A 83 -11.15 -2.12 -1.71
C ALA A 83 -12.10 -3.33 -1.65
N LYS A 84 -11.94 -4.19 -0.64
CA LYS A 84 -12.81 -5.36 -0.42
C LYS A 84 -14.27 -4.94 -0.16
N LYS A 85 -14.48 -3.87 0.62
CA LYS A 85 -15.82 -3.32 0.88
C LYS A 85 -16.48 -2.81 -0.40
N MET A 86 -15.76 -2.03 -1.22
CA MET A 86 -16.26 -1.53 -2.50
C MET A 86 -16.64 -2.66 -3.47
N ALA A 87 -15.82 -3.72 -3.54
CA ALA A 87 -16.13 -4.89 -4.35
C ALA A 87 -17.42 -5.59 -3.87
N THR A 88 -17.60 -5.74 -2.56
CA THR A 88 -18.78 -6.40 -1.97
C THR A 88 -20.07 -5.58 -2.16
N GLU A 89 -20.01 -4.26 -1.97
CA GLU A 89 -21.15 -3.36 -2.19
C GLU A 89 -21.54 -3.27 -3.67
N SER A 90 -20.56 -3.29 -4.59
CA SER A 90 -20.82 -3.31 -6.03
C SER A 90 -21.58 -4.57 -6.47
N ILE A 91 -21.21 -5.75 -5.93
CA ILE A 91 -21.92 -7.01 -6.22
C ILE A 91 -23.35 -6.98 -5.67
N SER A 92 -23.55 -6.38 -4.49
CA SER A 92 -24.88 -6.28 -3.85
C SER A 92 -25.88 -5.40 -4.61
N GLN A 93 -25.42 -4.55 -5.55
CA GLN A 93 -26.30 -3.75 -6.42
C GLN A 93 -26.70 -4.46 -7.71
N VAL A 94 -25.91 -5.44 -8.20
CA VAL A 94 -26.22 -6.19 -9.44
C VAL A 94 -27.23 -7.32 -9.19
N GLY A 95 -27.30 -7.85 -7.96
CA GLY A 95 -28.26 -8.89 -7.57
C GLY A 95 -29.65 -8.38 -7.18
N ARG A 96 -29.98 -7.11 -7.42
CA ARG A 96 -31.30 -6.52 -7.20
C ARG A 96 -31.99 -6.18 -8.51
#